data_AF-A0A1B8BXT0-F1
#
_entry.id   AF-A0A1B8BXT0-F1
#
_cell.length_a   1.000
_cell.length_b   1.000
_cell.length_c   1.000
_cell.angle_alpha   90.00
_cell.angle_beta   90.00
_cell.angle_gamma   90.00
#
_symmetry.space_group_name_H-M   'P 1'
#
loop_
_entity.id
_entity.type
_entity.pdbx_description
1 polymer ?
#
loop_
_entity_poly.entity_id
_entity_poly.type
_entity_poly.pdbx_seq_one_letter_code
_entity_poly.pdbx_strand_id
1 'polypeptide(L)'
;MPKSDLPDPNRPFSIIYNYFLERYNKELKGELIALTEADEKRGGEIQTLRVKVEETLPAQLLQRLDSSVMAVGEQFRAGMDMIKEEIRASMETQAQDFSRILKESDEKHKVEIQQLQNEFQACKRKCDEMSEHIESLKEVMQDMKPVGAITRARKRSRTTLTAQKSMHTPGNEAALSTTNTVPIAPADEEAPKPKAHPQAAESDTTAPGMDSEITIIVETQTASVPDPHIHRFQDGHIHQGSLSLEHYAAAYAHHVASIRAEGQTVDEPGPPEREAVKNFVIGMKKLKERVKLVEELEKQGLAAIDRQCNSVEFFCGWLAVKEALERWE
;
A
#
# COMPACT_ATOMS: atom_id res chain seq x y z
N MET A 1 -0.38 -104.84 -63.99
CA MET A 1 0.18 -103.71 -63.18
C MET A 1 1.03 -102.88 -64.12
N PRO A 2 0.53 -101.75 -64.65
CA PRO A 2 1.35 -100.89 -65.51
C PRO A 2 2.39 -100.19 -64.64
N LYS A 3 3.66 -100.22 -65.08
CA LYS A 3 4.75 -99.45 -64.48
C LYS A 3 4.44 -97.97 -64.72
N SER A 4 4.39 -97.21 -63.63
CA SER A 4 4.29 -95.75 -63.66
C SER A 4 5.59 -95.19 -64.23
N ASP A 5 5.60 -94.89 -65.53
CA ASP A 5 6.64 -94.09 -66.19
C ASP A 5 6.45 -92.61 -65.84
N LEU A 6 6.56 -92.27 -64.54
CA LEU A 6 6.78 -90.87 -64.15
C LEU A 6 8.28 -90.58 -64.34
N PRO A 7 8.65 -89.49 -65.05
CA PRO A 7 10.04 -89.10 -65.17
C PRO A 7 10.61 -88.87 -63.75
N ASP A 8 11.76 -89.49 -63.49
CA ASP A 8 12.52 -89.36 -62.25
C ASP A 8 12.63 -87.85 -61.91
N PRO A 9 12.19 -87.39 -60.72
CA PRO A 9 12.14 -85.97 -60.40
C PRO A 9 13.49 -85.35 -60.74
N ASN A 10 13.44 -84.29 -61.55
CA ASN A 10 14.54 -83.69 -62.29
C ASN A 10 15.78 -83.43 -61.40
N ARG A 11 16.57 -84.50 -61.19
CA ARG A 11 17.67 -84.60 -60.22
C ARG A 11 18.65 -83.42 -60.29
N PRO A 12 19.03 -82.94 -61.49
CA PRO A 12 19.94 -81.81 -61.61
C PRO A 12 19.40 -80.52 -60.97
N PHE A 13 18.11 -80.23 -61.15
CA PHE A 13 17.50 -79.02 -60.59
C PHE A 13 17.36 -79.12 -59.07
N SER A 14 17.00 -80.30 -58.55
CA SER A 14 16.91 -80.51 -57.10
C SER A 14 18.28 -80.36 -56.40
N ILE A 15 19.36 -80.82 -57.05
CA ILE A 15 20.73 -80.63 -56.57
C ILE A 15 21.12 -79.14 -56.55
N ILE A 16 20.81 -78.40 -57.61
CA ILE A 16 21.13 -76.96 -57.70
C ILE A 16 20.37 -76.16 -56.63
N TYR A 17 19.07 -76.40 -56.46
CA TYR A 17 18.27 -75.71 -55.44
C TYR A 17 18.74 -76.04 -54.02
N ASN A 18 19.05 -77.31 -53.72
CA ASN A 18 19.57 -77.70 -52.42
C ASN A 18 20.92 -77.03 -52.13
N TYR A 19 21.81 -76.93 -53.12
CA TYR A 19 23.09 -76.22 -52.96
C TYR A 19 22.89 -74.73 -52.65
N PHE A 20 21.98 -74.05 -53.34
CA PHE A 20 21.66 -72.65 -53.06
C PHE A 20 21.03 -72.46 -51.67
N LEU A 21 20.09 -73.33 -51.29
CA LEU A 21 19.45 -73.29 -49.98
C LEU A 21 20.45 -73.55 -48.85
N GLU A 22 21.37 -74.50 -49.01
CA GLU A 22 22.43 -74.75 -48.04
C GLU A 22 23.35 -73.53 -47.87
N ARG A 23 23.74 -72.91 -48.98
CA ARG A 23 24.58 -71.70 -48.96
C ARG A 23 23.87 -70.54 -48.25
N TYR A 24 22.61 -70.29 -48.61
CA TYR A 24 21.82 -69.21 -48.03
C TYR A 24 21.52 -69.44 -46.54
N ASN A 25 21.20 -70.68 -46.16
CA ASN A 25 21.01 -71.05 -44.75
C ASN A 25 22.30 -70.87 -43.93
N LYS A 26 23.47 -71.10 -44.53
CA LYS A 26 24.76 -70.87 -43.86
C LYS A 26 25.00 -69.38 -43.62
N GLU A 27 24.66 -68.52 -44.59
CA GLU A 27 24.77 -67.07 -44.49
C GLU A 27 23.82 -66.50 -43.43
N LEU A 28 22.53 -66.86 -43.48
CA LEU A 28 21.54 -66.47 -42.47
C LEU A 28 21.91 -66.92 -41.06
N LYS A 29 22.49 -68.11 -40.89
CA LYS A 29 22.98 -68.56 -39.58
C LYS A 29 24.12 -67.66 -39.08
N GLY A 30 25.00 -67.21 -39.95
CA GLY A 30 26.07 -66.28 -39.59
C GLY A 30 25.52 -64.93 -39.14
N GLU A 31 24.56 -64.37 -39.88
CA GLU A 31 23.88 -63.12 -39.51
C GLU A 31 23.13 -63.23 -38.19
N LEU A 32 22.42 -64.34 -37.96
CA LEU A 32 21.68 -64.56 -36.72
C LEU A 32 22.61 -64.61 -35.50
N ILE A 33 23.78 -65.26 -35.63
CA ILE A 33 24.80 -65.30 -34.58
C ILE A 33 25.31 -63.89 -34.29
N ALA A 34 25.70 -63.15 -35.33
CA ALA A 34 26.19 -61.77 -35.18
C ALA A 34 25.14 -60.84 -34.54
N LEU A 35 23.86 -61.01 -34.91
CA LEU A 35 22.76 -60.25 -34.32
C LEU A 35 22.55 -60.60 -32.84
N THR A 36 22.65 -61.89 -32.50
CA THR A 36 22.52 -62.37 -31.12
C THR A 36 23.64 -61.79 -30.24
N GLU A 37 24.89 -61.83 -30.72
CA GLU A 37 26.03 -61.24 -30.02
C GLU A 37 25.89 -59.72 -29.84
N ALA A 38 25.37 -59.03 -30.86
CA ALA A 38 25.12 -57.59 -30.78
C ALA A 38 24.00 -57.24 -29.78
N ASP A 39 22.96 -58.06 -29.69
CA ASP A 39 21.85 -57.89 -28.74
C ASP A 39 22.32 -58.11 -27.29
N GLU A 40 23.09 -59.19 -27.04
CA GLU A 40 23.69 -59.46 -25.73
C GLU A 40 24.59 -58.30 -25.27
N LYS A 41 25.45 -57.79 -26.18
CA LYS A 41 26.31 -56.65 -25.88
C LYS A 41 25.50 -55.41 -25.52
N ARG A 42 24.47 -55.10 -26.31
CA ARG A 42 23.59 -53.96 -26.07
C ARG A 42 22.84 -54.10 -24.73
N GLY A 43 22.39 -55.31 -24.40
CA GLY A 43 21.79 -55.62 -23.10
C GLY A 43 22.74 -55.29 -21.94
N GLY A 44 24.02 -55.66 -22.06
CA GLY A 44 25.05 -55.33 -21.07
C GLY A 44 25.30 -53.82 -20.93
N GLU A 45 25.33 -53.07 -22.04
CA GLU A 45 25.49 -51.62 -22.03
C GLU A 45 24.29 -50.92 -21.36
N ILE A 46 23.07 -51.34 -21.68
CA ILE A 46 21.83 -50.83 -21.07
C ILE A 46 21.82 -51.10 -19.57
N GLN A 47 22.22 -52.30 -19.14
CA GLN A 47 22.26 -52.63 -17.72
C GLN A 47 23.31 -51.81 -16.98
N THR A 48 24.47 -51.58 -17.58
CA THR A 48 25.52 -50.73 -16.99
C THR A 48 25.06 -49.29 -16.84
N LEU A 49 24.37 -48.74 -17.85
CA LEU A 49 23.79 -47.40 -17.79
C LEU A 49 22.70 -47.30 -16.71
N ARG A 50 21.81 -48.31 -16.64
CA ARG A 50 20.77 -48.38 -15.62
C ARG A 50 21.37 -48.33 -14.21
N VAL A 51 22.34 -49.17 -13.91
CA VAL A 51 22.99 -49.21 -12.59
C VAL A 51 23.65 -47.87 -12.27
N LYS A 52 24.38 -47.27 -13.23
CA LYS A 52 24.98 -45.94 -13.04
C LYS A 52 23.95 -44.86 -12.72
N VAL A 53 22.81 -44.85 -13.41
CA VAL A 53 21.73 -43.89 -13.14
C VAL A 53 21.12 -44.15 -11.76
N GLU A 54 20.85 -45.41 -11.41
CA GLU A 54 20.31 -45.78 -10.09
C GLU A 54 21.26 -45.41 -8.95
N GLU A 55 22.58 -45.47 -9.14
CA GLU A 55 23.58 -45.09 -8.14
C GLU A 55 23.77 -43.56 -8.02
N THR A 56 23.76 -42.83 -9.14
CA THR A 56 24.16 -41.41 -9.16
C THR A 56 22.97 -40.45 -9.02
N LEU A 57 21.80 -40.81 -9.53
CA LEU A 57 20.61 -39.96 -9.51
C LEU A 57 20.14 -39.63 -8.08
N PRO A 58 20.08 -40.58 -7.14
CA PRO A 58 19.63 -40.27 -5.78
C PRO A 58 20.52 -39.23 -5.09
N ALA A 59 21.84 -39.35 -5.23
CA ALA A 59 22.79 -38.41 -4.63
C ALA A 59 22.65 -36.99 -5.21
N GLN A 60 22.50 -36.87 -6.53
CA GLN A 60 22.29 -35.58 -7.19
C GLN A 60 20.97 -34.92 -6.79
N LEU A 61 19.89 -35.70 -6.71
CA LEU A 61 18.59 -35.21 -6.26
C LEU A 61 18.63 -34.76 -4.80
N LEU A 62 19.27 -35.55 -3.93
CA LEU A 62 19.41 -35.21 -2.52
C LEU A 62 20.20 -33.91 -2.34
N GLN A 63 21.33 -33.77 -3.03
CA GLN A 63 22.17 -32.58 -2.96
C GLN A 63 21.43 -31.32 -3.44
N ARG A 64 20.67 -31.44 -4.54
CA ARG A 64 19.89 -30.32 -5.08
C ARG A 64 18.74 -29.93 -4.15
N LEU A 65 18.06 -30.92 -3.56
CA LEU A 65 16.99 -30.69 -2.61
C LEU A 65 17.53 -30.01 -1.34
N ASP A 66 18.62 -30.53 -0.78
CA ASP A 66 19.25 -29.98 0.43
C ASP A 66 19.71 -28.54 0.22
N SER A 67 20.39 -28.27 -0.91
CA SER A 67 20.81 -26.91 -1.27
C SER A 67 19.61 -25.96 -1.42
N SER A 68 18.51 -26.42 -2.03
CA SER A 68 17.31 -25.62 -2.21
C SER A 68 16.60 -25.36 -0.88
N VAL A 69 16.51 -26.35 0.00
CA VAL A 69 15.88 -26.21 1.32
C VAL A 69 16.68 -25.25 2.19
N MET A 70 18.02 -25.34 2.17
CA MET A 70 18.89 -24.43 2.90
C MET A 70 18.74 -22.99 2.41
N ALA A 71 18.76 -22.76 1.10
CA ALA A 71 18.58 -21.42 0.53
C ALA A 71 17.22 -20.80 0.90
N VAL A 72 16.15 -21.59 0.82
CA VAL A 72 14.81 -21.13 1.24
C VAL A 72 14.77 -20.85 2.74
N GLY A 73 15.38 -21.70 3.56
CA GLY A 73 15.48 -21.49 5.01
C GLY A 73 16.24 -20.22 5.39
N GLU A 74 17.32 -19.89 4.66
CA GLU A 74 18.08 -18.65 4.83
C GLU A 74 17.25 -17.41 4.44
N GLN A 75 16.53 -17.46 3.32
CA GLN A 75 15.63 -16.38 2.90
C GLN A 75 14.52 -16.12 3.92
N PHE A 76 13.88 -17.17 4.43
CA PHE A 76 12.85 -17.03 5.47
C PHE A 76 13.41 -16.43 6.76
N ARG A 77 14.62 -16.84 7.17
CA ARG A 77 15.28 -16.27 8.36
C ARG A 77 15.57 -14.79 8.19
N ALA A 78 16.16 -14.40 7.05
CA ALA A 78 16.45 -13.00 6.74
C ALA A 78 15.16 -12.15 6.70
N GLY A 79 14.10 -12.66 6.08
CA GLY A 79 12.79 -11.99 6.06
C GLY A 79 12.18 -11.81 7.45
N MET A 80 12.25 -12.85 8.31
CA MET A 80 11.76 -12.74 9.70
C MET A 80 12.57 -11.72 10.51
N ASP A 81 13.90 -11.68 10.34
CA ASP A 81 14.75 -10.72 11.04
C ASP A 81 14.43 -9.28 10.59
N MET A 82 14.21 -9.06 9.29
CA MET A 82 13.79 -7.77 8.75
C MET A 82 12.45 -7.31 9.35
N ILE A 83 11.44 -8.16 9.34
CA ILE A 83 10.12 -7.86 9.91
C ILE A 83 10.24 -7.53 11.41
N LYS A 84 11.09 -8.27 12.13
CA LYS A 84 11.32 -8.03 13.56
C LYS A 84 11.96 -6.67 13.82
N GLU A 85 12.93 -6.26 13.00
CA GLU A 85 13.52 -4.93 13.11
C GLU A 85 12.53 -3.82 12.73
N GLU A 86 11.71 -4.01 11.70
CA GLU A 86 10.68 -3.05 11.31
C GLU A 86 9.63 -2.86 12.43
N ILE A 87 9.16 -3.96 13.03
CA ILE A 87 8.24 -3.90 14.17
C ILE A 87 8.88 -3.14 15.33
N ARG A 88 10.15 -3.42 15.64
CA ARG A 88 10.86 -2.72 16.73
C ARG A 88 10.96 -1.23 16.46
N ALA A 89 11.39 -0.83 15.26
CA ALA A 89 11.52 0.57 14.88
C ALA A 89 10.16 1.31 14.89
N SER A 90 9.10 0.65 14.41
CA SER A 90 7.74 1.20 14.45
C SER A 90 7.24 1.37 15.87
N MET A 91 7.49 0.40 16.77
CA MET A 91 7.10 0.50 18.17
C MET A 91 7.85 1.61 18.90
N GLU A 92 9.14 1.77 18.63
CA GLU A 92 9.96 2.82 19.22
C GLU A 92 9.50 4.21 18.77
N THR A 93 9.24 4.37 17.47
CA THR A 93 8.69 5.62 16.91
C THR A 93 7.33 5.95 17.54
N GLN A 94 6.44 4.96 17.63
CA GLN A 94 5.13 5.13 18.24
C GLN A 94 5.22 5.51 19.73
N ALA A 95 6.14 4.91 20.48
CA ALA A 95 6.37 5.25 21.88
C ALA A 95 6.86 6.70 22.04
N GLN A 96 7.76 7.14 21.16
CA GLN A 96 8.24 8.53 21.13
C GLN A 96 7.12 9.51 20.79
N ASP A 97 6.27 9.19 19.81
CA ASP A 97 5.12 10.02 19.45
C ASP A 97 4.12 10.14 20.60
N PHE A 98 3.79 9.03 21.27
CA PHE A 98 2.91 9.08 22.45
C PHE A 98 3.52 9.91 23.58
N SER A 99 4.82 9.77 23.84
CA SER A 99 5.51 10.58 24.85
C SER A 99 5.46 12.07 24.51
N ARG A 100 5.65 12.43 23.23
CA ARG A 100 5.55 13.81 22.75
C ARG A 100 4.14 14.37 22.96
N ILE A 101 3.12 13.64 22.53
CA ILE A 101 1.71 14.06 22.63
C ILE A 101 1.30 14.25 24.10
N LEU A 102 1.69 13.32 24.99
CA LEU A 102 1.43 13.44 26.43
C LEU A 102 2.06 14.70 27.01
N LYS A 103 3.33 14.97 26.68
CA LYS A 103 4.04 16.16 27.17
C LYS A 103 3.40 17.45 26.66
N GLU A 104 3.01 17.50 25.40
CA GLU A 104 2.31 18.65 24.82
C GLU A 104 0.96 18.88 25.51
N SER A 105 0.21 17.81 25.76
CA SER A 105 -1.07 17.88 26.48
C SER A 105 -0.89 18.38 27.92
N ASP A 106 0.15 17.93 28.62
CA ASP A 106 0.43 18.34 30.00
C ASP A 106 0.78 19.83 30.08
N GLU A 107 1.62 20.33 29.16
CA GLU A 107 1.94 21.76 29.10
C GLU A 107 0.71 22.60 28.74
N LYS A 108 -0.15 22.12 27.84
CA LYS A 108 -1.40 22.80 27.51
C LYS A 108 -2.32 22.90 28.74
N HIS A 109 -2.53 21.79 29.45
CA HIS A 109 -3.34 21.80 30.68
C HIS A 109 -2.75 22.72 31.74
N LYS A 110 -1.43 22.78 31.87
CA LYS A 110 -0.77 23.70 32.81
C LYS A 110 -1.04 25.17 32.48
N VAL A 111 -0.99 25.54 31.19
CA VAL A 111 -1.34 26.89 30.74
C VAL A 111 -2.81 27.21 31.03
N GLU A 112 -3.73 26.28 30.74
CA GLU A 112 -5.17 26.45 31.02
C GLU A 112 -5.45 26.62 32.52
N ILE A 113 -4.83 25.81 33.38
CA ILE A 113 -4.95 25.94 34.84
C ILE A 113 -4.47 27.32 35.30
N GLN A 114 -3.33 27.79 34.79
CA GLN A 114 -2.81 29.11 35.16
C GLN A 114 -3.75 30.24 34.74
N GLN A 115 -4.35 30.13 33.55
CA GLN A 115 -5.34 31.09 33.07
C GLN A 115 -6.56 31.12 33.99
N LEU A 116 -7.13 29.96 34.34
CA LEU A 116 -8.28 29.87 35.25
C LEU A 116 -7.96 30.44 36.64
N GLN A 117 -6.76 30.22 37.16
CA GLN A 117 -6.32 30.82 38.41
C GLN A 117 -6.27 32.35 38.33
N ASN A 118 -5.77 32.90 37.23
CA ASN A 118 -5.70 34.35 37.01
C ASN A 118 -7.11 34.96 36.91
N GLU A 119 -8.02 34.31 36.18
CA GLU A 119 -9.42 34.73 36.06
C GLU A 119 -10.15 34.68 37.41
N PHE A 120 -9.93 33.62 38.20
CA PHE A 120 -10.49 33.50 39.54
C PHE A 120 -9.98 34.61 40.48
N GLN A 121 -8.68 34.92 40.46
CA GLN A 121 -8.12 36.02 41.25
C GLN A 121 -8.66 37.38 40.82
N ALA A 122 -8.89 37.60 39.53
CA ALA A 122 -9.51 38.83 39.03
C ALA A 122 -10.96 38.96 39.53
N CYS A 123 -11.74 37.87 39.49
CA CYS A 123 -13.09 37.84 40.03
C CYS A 123 -13.10 38.12 41.54
N LYS A 124 -12.19 37.49 42.30
CA LYS A 124 -12.04 37.73 43.73
C LYS A 124 -11.78 39.21 44.05
N ARG A 125 -10.81 39.84 43.37
CA ARG A 125 -10.53 41.28 43.53
C ARG A 125 -11.77 42.14 43.31
N LYS A 126 -12.55 41.84 42.26
CA LYS A 126 -13.81 42.55 41.99
C LYS A 126 -14.87 42.36 43.09
N CYS A 127 -14.96 41.15 43.66
CA CYS A 127 -15.83 40.89 44.81
C CYS A 127 -15.38 41.64 46.07
N ASP A 128 -14.07 41.72 46.31
CA ASP A 128 -13.50 42.47 47.42
C ASP A 128 -13.79 43.98 47.26
N GLU A 129 -13.55 44.55 46.07
CA GLU A 129 -13.90 45.93 45.72
C GLU A 129 -15.40 46.22 45.93
N MET A 130 -16.28 45.34 45.44
CA MET A 130 -17.72 45.48 45.65
C MET A 130 -18.10 45.42 47.13
N SER A 131 -17.43 44.58 47.91
CA SER A 131 -17.68 44.47 49.35
C SER A 131 -17.27 45.74 50.09
N GLU A 132 -16.13 46.33 49.74
CA GLU A 132 -15.68 47.64 50.25
C GLU A 132 -16.65 48.76 49.85
N HIS A 133 -17.14 48.77 48.62
CA HIS A 133 -18.15 49.72 48.16
C HIS A 133 -19.46 49.61 48.96
N ILE A 134 -19.92 48.38 49.23
CA ILE A 134 -21.12 48.14 50.03
C ILE A 134 -20.92 48.64 51.46
N GLU A 135 -19.77 48.35 52.06
CA GLU A 135 -19.52 48.77 53.44
C GLU A 135 -19.36 50.29 53.55
N SER A 136 -18.69 50.93 52.59
CA SER A 136 -18.61 52.39 52.48
C SER A 136 -19.99 53.03 52.33
N LEU A 137 -20.86 52.45 51.48
CA LEU A 137 -22.24 52.92 51.31
C LEU A 137 -23.04 52.78 52.62
N LYS A 138 -22.84 51.66 53.34
CA LYS A 138 -23.50 51.39 54.62
C LYS A 138 -23.03 52.34 55.73
N GLU A 139 -21.75 52.73 55.77
CA GLU A 139 -21.24 53.76 56.68
C GLU A 139 -21.88 55.13 56.40
N VAL A 140 -21.90 55.57 55.13
CA VAL A 140 -22.58 56.81 54.72
C VAL A 140 -24.07 56.80 55.12
N MET A 141 -24.74 55.66 54.97
CA MET A 141 -26.13 55.51 55.41
C MET A 141 -26.30 55.57 56.93
N GLN A 142 -25.33 55.08 57.71
CA GLN A 142 -25.36 55.17 59.17
C GLN A 142 -25.09 56.60 59.65
N ASP A 143 -24.19 57.34 59.00
CA ASP A 143 -23.94 58.76 59.26
C ASP A 143 -25.16 59.63 58.89
N MET A 144 -25.94 59.19 57.90
CA MET A 144 -27.22 59.81 57.54
C MET A 144 -28.41 59.40 58.43
N LYS A 145 -28.21 58.65 59.52
CA LYS A 145 -29.29 58.38 60.48
C LYS A 145 -29.82 59.71 61.06
N PRO A 146 -31.11 60.02 60.90
CA PRO A 146 -31.65 61.29 61.38
C PRO A 146 -31.76 61.24 62.91
N VAL A 147 -30.94 62.04 63.60
CA VAL A 147 -31.23 62.47 64.97
C VAL A 147 -32.30 63.56 64.88
N GLY A 148 -33.50 63.28 65.40
CA GLY A 148 -34.43 64.29 65.87
C GLY A 148 -35.21 65.06 64.80
N ALA A 149 -36.53 64.93 64.87
CA ALA A 149 -37.54 65.61 64.07
C ALA A 149 -37.31 67.11 63.84
N ILE A 150 -37.48 67.58 62.59
CA ILE A 150 -38.25 68.80 62.31
C ILE A 150 -38.92 68.68 60.94
N THR A 151 -40.25 68.69 60.94
CA THR A 151 -41.09 69.07 59.81
C THR A 151 -40.61 70.42 59.25
N ARG A 152 -40.06 70.44 58.02
CA ARG A 152 -39.95 71.70 57.28
C ARG A 152 -40.20 71.49 55.80
N ALA A 153 -41.43 71.82 55.41
CA ALA A 153 -41.78 72.15 54.04
C ALA A 153 -40.94 73.35 53.58
N ARG A 154 -40.19 73.22 52.48
CA ARG A 154 -40.09 74.29 51.48
C ARG A 154 -39.47 73.87 50.15
N LYS A 155 -40.27 74.14 49.11
CA LYS A 155 -39.93 74.62 47.76
C LYS A 155 -39.10 73.72 46.82
N ARG A 156 -39.84 73.20 45.84
CA ARG A 156 -39.45 72.96 44.45
C ARG A 156 -38.35 73.92 43.98
N SER A 157 -37.26 73.33 43.49
CA SER A 157 -36.44 73.90 42.43
C SER A 157 -36.55 72.98 41.23
N ARG A 158 -37.16 73.50 40.18
CA ARG A 158 -37.40 72.88 38.89
C ARG A 158 -36.10 72.98 38.09
N THR A 159 -35.50 71.85 37.74
CA THR A 159 -34.50 71.80 36.66
C THR A 159 -35.01 70.83 35.59
N THR A 160 -35.03 71.36 34.38
CA THR A 160 -35.66 70.90 33.16
C THR A 160 -35.07 69.56 32.69
N LEU A 161 -35.90 68.52 32.62
CA LEU A 161 -35.63 67.30 31.86
C LEU A 161 -36.25 67.49 30.47
N THR A 162 -35.41 67.73 29.46
CA THR A 162 -35.81 67.60 28.06
C THR A 162 -35.96 66.13 27.74
N ALA A 163 -37.22 65.68 27.63
CA ALA A 163 -37.59 64.39 27.08
C ALA A 163 -37.50 64.45 25.56
N GLN A 164 -36.59 63.69 24.95
CA GLN A 164 -36.69 63.35 23.54
C GLN A 164 -37.28 61.95 23.42
N LYS A 165 -38.46 61.94 22.81
CA LYS A 165 -39.37 60.84 22.49
C LYS A 165 -38.66 59.80 21.60
N SER A 166 -38.71 58.53 21.99
CA SER A 166 -38.54 57.41 21.04
C SER A 166 -39.60 56.36 21.32
N MET A 167 -40.49 56.15 20.35
CA MET A 167 -41.45 55.07 20.29
C MET A 167 -40.77 53.86 19.64
N HIS A 168 -40.69 52.74 20.34
CA HIS A 168 -40.60 51.39 19.77
C HIS A 168 -41.98 50.75 20.06
N THR A 169 -42.67 50.01 19.19
CA THR A 169 -42.32 49.15 18.03
C THR A 169 -43.63 48.96 17.22
N PRO A 170 -43.62 48.54 15.93
CA PRO A 170 -43.67 47.10 15.63
C PRO A 170 -42.95 46.66 14.33
N GLY A 171 -42.58 45.37 14.26
CA GLY A 171 -42.69 44.60 13.00
C GLY A 171 -41.40 44.20 12.27
N ASN A 172 -40.86 43.05 12.68
CA ASN A 172 -40.27 41.95 11.91
C ASN A 172 -39.07 42.10 10.95
N GLU A 173 -38.08 41.27 11.30
CA GLU A 173 -37.33 40.28 10.49
C GLU A 173 -36.27 40.71 9.47
N ALA A 174 -35.24 39.85 9.48
CA ALA A 174 -34.22 39.58 8.48
C ALA A 174 -33.02 40.53 8.37
N ALA A 175 -31.97 40.10 9.08
CA ALA A 175 -30.55 40.12 8.75
C ALA A 175 -30.14 40.66 7.36
N LEU A 176 -29.13 41.55 7.34
CA LEU A 176 -28.18 41.67 6.23
C LEU A 176 -26.83 42.22 6.69
N SER A 177 -25.81 41.68 6.03
CA SER A 177 -24.41 42.08 5.98
C SER A 177 -24.16 43.55 5.55
N THR A 178 -22.89 43.94 5.72
CA THR A 178 -22.01 44.71 4.79
C THR A 178 -21.94 46.25 4.83
N THR A 179 -20.70 46.70 5.13
CA THR A 179 -19.86 47.74 4.46
C THR A 179 -20.15 49.24 4.55
N ASN A 180 -19.08 50.03 4.77
CA ASN A 180 -18.68 51.14 3.86
C ASN A 180 -17.23 51.67 4.13
N THR A 181 -16.35 51.41 3.15
CA THR A 181 -15.40 52.28 2.38
C THR A 181 -15.06 53.71 2.88
N VAL A 182 -13.77 54.15 3.05
CA VAL A 182 -12.63 54.49 2.12
C VAL A 182 -12.65 55.96 1.58
N PRO A 183 -11.51 56.72 1.51
CA PRO A 183 -10.75 57.00 0.24
C PRO A 183 -9.18 57.07 0.37
N ILE A 184 -8.35 56.38 -0.47
CA ILE A 184 -7.71 56.74 -1.80
C ILE A 184 -6.53 57.75 -1.65
N ALA A 185 -5.30 57.67 -2.21
CA ALA A 185 -4.45 56.81 -3.10
C ALA A 185 -3.04 57.51 -3.24
N PRO A 186 -2.14 57.26 -4.23
CA PRO A 186 -1.38 56.08 -4.71
C PRO A 186 0.17 56.32 -4.88
N ALA A 187 0.86 55.38 -5.56
CA ALA A 187 2.19 55.41 -6.21
C ALA A 187 3.39 54.98 -5.35
N ASP A 188 4.46 54.37 -5.87
CA ASP A 188 4.76 53.49 -7.02
C ASP A 188 6.23 53.04 -6.78
N GLU A 189 6.63 51.97 -7.43
CA GLU A 189 8.02 51.61 -7.79
C GLU A 189 9.11 51.27 -6.74
N GLU A 190 9.87 50.25 -7.18
CA GLU A 190 11.29 49.97 -6.98
C GLU A 190 11.78 49.01 -5.87
N ALA A 191 12.57 48.05 -6.37
CA ALA A 191 13.29 46.99 -5.69
C ALA A 191 14.39 47.50 -4.73
N PRO A 192 15.03 46.59 -3.98
CA PRO A 192 16.42 46.36 -4.35
C PRO A 192 16.85 44.89 -4.41
N LYS A 193 17.69 44.64 -5.42
CA LYS A 193 18.53 43.46 -5.66
C LYS A 193 19.59 43.24 -4.56
N PRO A 194 20.25 42.05 -4.55
CA PRO A 194 21.05 41.54 -3.44
C PRO A 194 22.49 42.08 -3.43
N LYS A 195 23.16 42.01 -2.28
CA LYS A 195 24.63 42.10 -2.14
C LYS A 195 25.10 40.84 -1.41
N ALA A 196 25.79 39.95 -2.12
CA ALA A 196 27.23 39.92 -2.34
C ALA A 196 27.98 39.25 -1.18
N HIS A 197 28.51 38.07 -1.49
CA HIS A 197 29.46 37.27 -0.75
C HIS A 197 30.81 38.02 -0.61
N PRO A 198 31.63 37.67 0.39
CA PRO A 198 33.08 37.59 0.18
C PRO A 198 33.63 36.17 0.43
N GLN A 199 34.47 35.76 -0.52
CA GLN A 199 35.28 34.53 -0.59
C GLN A 199 36.42 34.47 0.44
N ALA A 200 36.85 33.24 0.78
CA ALA A 200 38.23 32.69 0.69
C ALA A 200 38.25 31.38 1.50
N ALA A 201 38.79 30.25 1.05
CA ALA A 201 40.15 30.08 0.54
C ALA A 201 40.32 28.92 -0.46
N GLU A 202 41.43 29.03 -1.18
CA GLU A 202 41.93 28.30 -2.35
C GLU A 202 42.43 26.88 -2.05
N SER A 203 42.42 26.02 -3.07
CA SER A 203 43.65 25.40 -3.59
C SER A 203 43.46 24.88 -5.02
N ASP A 204 44.25 25.48 -5.92
CA ASP A 204 44.71 25.07 -7.27
C ASP A 204 45.08 23.58 -7.41
N THR A 205 45.21 22.92 -8.56
CA THR A 205 45.06 23.14 -10.03
C THR A 205 45.31 21.73 -10.64
N THR A 206 44.64 21.23 -11.69
CA THR A 206 45.12 21.16 -13.10
C THR A 206 44.07 20.41 -13.97
N ALA A 207 43.71 20.97 -15.13
CA ALA A 207 42.86 20.39 -16.19
C ALA A 207 43.74 19.76 -17.32
N PRO A 208 43.24 19.25 -18.48
CA PRO A 208 41.85 19.16 -18.98
C PRO A 208 41.49 17.82 -19.68
N GLY A 209 40.21 17.61 -20.00
CA GLY A 209 39.83 16.63 -21.03
C GLY A 209 38.35 16.27 -21.15
N MET A 210 37.69 16.91 -22.13
CA MET A 210 36.53 16.44 -22.93
C MET A 210 35.11 16.44 -22.31
N ASP A 211 34.38 17.51 -22.69
CA ASP A 211 33.10 17.52 -23.41
C ASP A 211 32.01 16.51 -23.03
N SER A 212 30.99 17.02 -22.35
CA SER A 212 29.56 16.95 -22.72
C SER A 212 28.75 17.09 -21.44
N GLU A 213 27.85 18.08 -21.34
CA GLU A 213 26.51 17.86 -20.78
C GLU A 213 25.62 19.12 -20.73
N ILE A 214 24.35 18.87 -21.07
CA ILE A 214 23.11 19.38 -20.48
C ILE A 214 22.68 20.83 -20.79
N THR A 215 21.78 20.91 -21.76
CA THR A 215 20.78 21.97 -21.90
C THR A 215 19.80 21.90 -20.71
N ILE A 216 19.79 22.93 -19.87
CA ILE A 216 18.83 23.12 -18.77
C ILE A 216 17.53 23.65 -19.36
N ILE A 217 16.46 22.84 -19.36
CA ILE A 217 15.08 23.33 -19.53
C ILE A 217 14.56 23.65 -18.11
N VAL A 218 14.37 24.93 -17.86
CA VAL A 218 13.73 25.45 -16.65
C VAL A 218 12.23 25.16 -16.78
N GLU A 219 11.75 24.11 -16.12
CA GLU A 219 10.33 23.91 -15.85
C GLU A 219 9.95 24.59 -14.53
N THR A 220 9.05 25.55 -14.69
CA THR A 220 8.32 26.28 -13.66
C THR A 220 7.73 25.33 -12.62
N GLN A 221 8.20 25.41 -11.37
CA GLN A 221 7.56 24.74 -10.23
C GLN A 221 6.15 25.32 -10.05
N THR A 222 5.16 24.58 -10.56
CA THR A 222 3.77 24.74 -10.14
C THR A 222 3.66 24.04 -8.80
N ALA A 223 3.24 24.79 -7.77
CA ALA A 223 3.06 24.30 -6.42
C ALA A 223 2.23 23.01 -6.41
N SER A 224 2.86 21.89 -6.04
CA SER A 224 2.15 20.64 -5.79
C SER A 224 1.35 20.81 -4.52
N VAL A 225 0.03 20.76 -4.69
CA VAL A 225 -0.95 20.50 -3.63
C VAL A 225 -0.48 19.26 -2.83
N PRO A 226 -0.66 19.22 -1.49
CA PRO A 226 -0.25 18.08 -0.69
C PRO A 226 -1.06 16.85 -1.11
N ASP A 227 -0.37 15.84 -1.65
CA ASP A 227 -0.98 14.55 -1.98
C ASP A 227 -1.35 13.83 -0.67
N PRO A 228 -2.64 13.58 -0.38
CA PRO A 228 -3.04 12.98 0.88
C PRO A 228 -2.93 11.46 0.77
N HIS A 229 -2.07 10.90 1.62
CA HIS A 229 -1.93 9.47 1.91
C HIS A 229 -1.17 8.61 0.88
N ILE A 230 0.15 8.57 1.04
CA ILE A 230 0.96 7.42 0.65
C ILE A 230 0.44 6.21 1.45
N HIS A 231 -0.34 5.36 0.80
CA HIS A 231 -0.75 4.07 1.35
C HIS A 231 0.51 3.21 1.55
N ARG A 232 0.68 2.65 2.75
CA ARG A 232 1.78 1.76 3.11
C ARG A 232 1.84 0.57 2.15
N PHE A 233 2.70 0.64 1.16
CA PHE A 233 3.17 -0.51 0.39
C PHE A 233 4.16 -1.27 1.27
N GLN A 234 3.75 -2.41 1.83
CA GLN A 234 4.69 -3.41 2.36
C GLN A 234 4.80 -4.50 1.28
N ASP A 235 5.98 -4.64 0.69
CA ASP A 235 6.36 -5.76 -0.18
C ASP A 235 5.35 -6.15 -1.30
N GLY A 236 4.69 -5.17 -1.94
CA GLY A 236 3.72 -5.44 -3.01
C GLY A 236 2.37 -5.99 -2.53
N HIS A 237 2.13 -6.02 -1.22
CA HIS A 237 0.87 -6.45 -0.59
C HIS A 237 0.17 -5.26 0.07
N ILE A 238 -0.93 -4.80 -0.54
CA ILE A 238 -1.79 -3.80 0.07
C ILE A 238 -2.79 -4.54 0.96
N HIS A 239 -2.80 -4.26 2.26
CA HIS A 239 -3.84 -4.76 3.17
C HIS A 239 -4.92 -3.69 3.39
N GLN A 240 -6.19 -4.09 3.43
CA GLN A 240 -7.33 -3.17 3.56
C GLN A 240 -7.29 -2.33 4.86
N GLY A 241 -6.79 -2.87 5.97
CA GLY A 241 -6.60 -2.13 7.22
C GLY A 241 -7.88 -1.45 7.75
N SER A 242 -7.85 -0.11 7.84
CA SER A 242 -8.97 0.73 8.25
C SER A 242 -9.82 1.26 7.09
N LEU A 243 -9.43 0.99 5.84
CA LEU A 243 -10.12 1.49 4.65
C LEU A 243 -11.46 0.80 4.46
N SER A 244 -12.44 1.54 3.92
CA SER A 244 -13.64 0.90 3.36
C SER A 244 -13.24 0.03 2.17
N LEU A 245 -14.11 -0.94 1.82
CA LEU A 245 -13.85 -1.83 0.69
C LEU A 245 -13.69 -1.05 -0.63
N GLU A 246 -14.48 0.01 -0.80
CA GLU A 246 -14.43 0.91 -1.94
C GLU A 246 -13.09 1.65 -2.04
N HIS A 247 -12.63 2.31 -0.96
CA HIS A 247 -11.34 3.00 -0.95
C HIS A 247 -10.16 2.04 -1.14
N TYR A 248 -10.28 0.83 -0.59
CA TYR A 248 -9.28 -0.22 -0.78
C TYR A 248 -9.24 -0.71 -2.23
N ALA A 249 -10.39 -0.94 -2.86
CA ALA A 249 -10.47 -1.29 -4.27
C ALA A 249 -9.93 -0.17 -5.17
N ALA A 250 -10.22 1.10 -4.87
CA ALA A 250 -9.69 2.23 -5.62
C ALA A 250 -8.16 2.31 -5.54
N ALA A 251 -7.58 2.18 -4.33
CA ALA A 251 -6.14 2.16 -4.15
C ALA A 251 -5.48 0.99 -4.91
N TYR A 252 -6.11 -0.18 -4.91
CA TYR A 252 -5.61 -1.36 -5.61
C TYR A 252 -5.71 -1.23 -7.14
N ALA A 253 -6.74 -0.54 -7.64
CA ALA A 253 -6.89 -0.25 -9.07
C ALA A 253 -5.73 0.58 -9.62
N HIS A 254 -5.21 1.54 -8.86
CA HIS A 254 -4.02 2.30 -9.22
C HIS A 254 -2.77 1.42 -9.32
N HIS A 255 -2.61 0.47 -8.38
CA HIS A 255 -1.51 -0.48 -8.42
C HIS A 255 -1.57 -1.38 -9.67
N VAL A 256 -2.75 -1.93 -10.00
CA VAL A 256 -2.92 -2.73 -11.22
C VAL A 256 -2.72 -1.90 -12.49
N ALA A 257 -3.14 -0.64 -12.51
CA ALA A 257 -2.88 0.25 -13.63
C ALA A 257 -1.37 0.46 -13.87
N SER A 258 -0.57 0.55 -12.80
CA SER A 258 0.89 0.59 -12.90
C SER A 258 1.47 -0.69 -13.50
N ILE A 259 1.00 -1.87 -13.06
CA ILE A 259 1.42 -3.17 -13.61
C ILE A 259 1.12 -3.25 -15.12
N ARG A 260 -0.03 -2.75 -15.55
CA ARG A 260 -0.42 -2.72 -16.97
C ARG A 260 0.37 -1.69 -17.79
N ALA A 261 0.83 -0.60 -17.19
CA ALA A 261 1.69 0.37 -17.87
C ALA A 261 3.09 -0.19 -18.17
N GLU A 262 3.56 -1.10 -17.33
CA GLU A 262 4.84 -1.80 -17.48
C GLU A 262 4.75 -3.05 -18.36
N GLY A 263 3.57 -3.70 -18.42
CA GLY A 263 3.30 -4.92 -19.19
C GLY A 263 2.58 -4.66 -20.52
N GLN A 264 3.27 -4.84 -21.64
CA GLN A 264 2.83 -4.51 -22.99
C GLN A 264 1.85 -5.54 -23.64
N THR A 265 0.80 -5.97 -22.93
CA THR A 265 -0.21 -6.91 -23.47
C THR A 265 -1.64 -6.49 -23.11
N VAL A 266 -2.49 -6.34 -24.12
CA VAL A 266 -3.76 -5.58 -24.01
C VAL A 266 -5.00 -6.45 -23.72
N ASP A 267 -5.00 -7.77 -23.99
CA ASP A 267 -6.26 -8.51 -24.03
C ASP A 267 -6.42 -9.68 -23.03
N GLU A 268 -5.35 -10.18 -22.40
CA GLU A 268 -5.47 -11.21 -21.35
C GLU A 268 -4.74 -10.81 -20.06
N PRO A 269 -5.33 -11.10 -18.88
CA PRO A 269 -4.67 -10.83 -17.61
C PRO A 269 -3.38 -11.66 -17.49
N GLY A 270 -2.26 -10.96 -17.61
CA GLY A 270 -0.94 -11.53 -17.46
C GLY A 270 -0.72 -12.13 -16.07
N PRO A 271 0.30 -12.98 -15.90
CA PRO A 271 0.72 -13.48 -14.60
C PRO A 271 0.81 -12.42 -13.49
N PRO A 272 1.37 -11.21 -13.71
CA PRO A 272 1.47 -10.21 -12.65
C PRO A 272 0.12 -9.63 -12.25
N GLU A 273 -0.84 -9.52 -13.17
CA GLU A 273 -2.19 -9.05 -12.84
C GLU A 273 -2.96 -10.11 -12.03
N ARG A 274 -2.81 -11.40 -12.36
CA ARG A 274 -3.41 -12.50 -11.60
C ARG A 274 -2.86 -12.58 -10.18
N GLU A 275 -1.55 -12.39 -10.01
CA GLU A 275 -0.94 -12.33 -8.68
C GLU A 275 -1.44 -11.09 -7.91
N ALA A 276 -1.62 -9.96 -8.58
CA ALA A 276 -2.22 -8.78 -7.98
C ALA A 276 -3.66 -9.06 -7.50
N VAL A 277 -4.49 -9.75 -8.29
CA VAL A 277 -5.85 -10.15 -7.88
C VAL A 277 -5.82 -11.04 -6.63
N LYS A 278 -4.95 -12.04 -6.59
CA LYS A 278 -4.76 -12.91 -5.42
C LYS A 278 -4.37 -12.09 -4.18
N ASN A 279 -3.43 -11.18 -4.32
CA ASN A 279 -2.96 -10.31 -3.25
C ASN A 279 -4.08 -9.37 -2.74
N PHE A 280 -4.91 -8.84 -3.63
CA PHE A 280 -6.09 -8.05 -3.26
C PHE A 280 -7.04 -8.85 -2.36
N VAL A 281 -7.40 -10.06 -2.79
CA VAL A 281 -8.33 -10.94 -2.07
C VAL A 281 -7.76 -11.33 -0.71
N ILE A 282 -6.48 -11.66 -0.62
CA ILE A 282 -5.81 -11.97 0.66
C ILE A 282 -5.84 -10.73 1.58
N GLY A 283 -5.59 -9.54 1.02
CA GLY A 283 -5.53 -8.28 1.75
C GLY A 283 -6.88 -7.74 2.25
N MET A 284 -8.01 -8.26 1.77
CA MET A 284 -9.33 -7.88 2.27
C MET A 284 -9.52 -8.22 3.75
N LYS A 285 -10.12 -7.28 4.50
CA LYS A 285 -10.30 -7.33 5.95
C LYS A 285 -11.34 -8.36 6.37
N LYS A 286 -12.51 -8.36 5.73
CA LYS A 286 -13.63 -9.19 6.18
C LYS A 286 -13.62 -10.55 5.48
N LEU A 287 -13.55 -11.62 6.26
CA LEU A 287 -13.60 -12.99 5.75
C LEU A 287 -14.89 -13.27 4.95
N LYS A 288 -16.03 -12.76 5.41
CA LYS A 288 -17.32 -12.92 4.70
C LYS A 288 -17.30 -12.31 3.31
N GLU A 289 -16.69 -11.13 3.16
CA GLU A 289 -16.54 -10.46 1.86
C GLU A 289 -15.57 -11.24 0.99
N ARG A 290 -14.42 -11.69 1.53
CA ARG A 290 -13.48 -12.56 0.79
C ARG A 290 -14.14 -13.80 0.21
N VAL A 291 -14.86 -14.55 1.05
CA VAL A 291 -15.55 -15.77 0.62
C VAL A 291 -16.60 -15.46 -0.44
N LYS A 292 -17.41 -14.40 -0.24
CA LYS A 292 -18.41 -13.98 -1.22
C LYS A 292 -17.78 -13.66 -2.58
N LEU A 293 -16.67 -12.93 -2.62
CA LEU A 293 -15.97 -12.57 -3.86
C LEU A 293 -15.45 -13.81 -4.59
N VAL A 294 -14.77 -14.69 -3.86
CA VAL A 294 -14.21 -15.91 -4.44
C VAL A 294 -15.30 -16.84 -4.99
N GLU A 295 -16.41 -17.00 -4.27
CA GLU A 295 -17.55 -17.81 -4.75
C GLU A 295 -18.22 -17.20 -5.98
N GLU A 296 -18.32 -15.87 -6.08
CA GLU A 296 -18.87 -15.20 -7.26
C GLU A 296 -17.96 -15.33 -8.48
N LEU A 297 -16.65 -15.30 -8.28
CA LEU A 297 -15.66 -15.55 -9.33
C LEU A 297 -15.65 -17.03 -9.74
N GLU A 298 -15.79 -17.98 -8.80
CA GLU A 298 -15.94 -19.41 -9.10
C GLU A 298 -17.18 -19.67 -9.96
N LYS A 299 -18.33 -19.06 -9.61
CA LYS A 299 -19.57 -19.17 -10.39
C LYS A 299 -19.45 -18.65 -11.83
N GLN A 300 -18.56 -17.70 -12.06
CA GLN A 300 -18.30 -17.12 -13.38
C GLN A 300 -17.20 -17.87 -14.15
N GLY A 301 -16.62 -18.93 -13.57
CA GLY A 301 -15.49 -19.66 -14.16
C GLY A 301 -14.18 -18.87 -14.15
N LEU A 302 -14.10 -17.84 -13.30
CA LEU A 302 -12.98 -16.90 -13.20
C LEU A 302 -12.03 -17.23 -12.03
N ALA A 303 -12.41 -18.19 -11.21
CA ALA A 303 -11.59 -18.80 -10.17
C ALA A 303 -11.94 -20.30 -10.02
N ALA A 304 -11.02 -21.08 -9.46
CA ALA A 304 -11.29 -22.45 -9.02
C ALA A 304 -10.96 -22.59 -7.53
N ILE A 305 -11.86 -23.20 -6.77
CA ILE A 305 -11.67 -23.48 -5.34
C ILE A 305 -11.35 -24.96 -5.16
N ASP A 306 -10.14 -25.25 -4.71
CA ASP A 306 -9.79 -26.58 -4.20
C ASP A 306 -10.21 -26.67 -2.73
N ARG A 307 -11.33 -27.35 -2.51
CA ARG A 307 -11.92 -27.57 -1.17
C ARG A 307 -11.12 -28.57 -0.33
N GLN A 308 -10.25 -29.37 -0.95
CA GLN A 308 -9.42 -30.36 -0.24
C GLN A 308 -8.16 -29.70 0.34
N CYS A 309 -7.58 -28.76 -0.40
CA CYS A 309 -6.38 -28.03 0.03
C CYS A 309 -6.66 -26.61 0.56
N ASN A 310 -7.92 -26.17 0.59
CA ASN A 310 -8.31 -24.79 0.93
C ASN A 310 -7.53 -23.74 0.11
N SER A 311 -7.29 -24.03 -1.17
CA SER A 311 -6.61 -23.12 -2.09
C SER A 311 -7.56 -22.58 -3.15
N VAL A 312 -7.22 -21.39 -3.66
CA VAL A 312 -7.99 -20.70 -4.70
C VAL A 312 -7.03 -20.32 -5.80
N GLU A 313 -7.37 -20.72 -7.02
CA GLU A 313 -6.64 -20.31 -8.24
C GLU A 313 -7.48 -19.29 -9.00
N PHE A 314 -6.86 -18.17 -9.39
CA PHE A 314 -7.54 -17.08 -10.10
C PHE A 314 -7.12 -17.06 -11.57
N PHE A 315 -8.11 -17.06 -12.46
CA PHE A 315 -7.91 -17.00 -13.92
C PHE A 315 -8.27 -15.62 -14.49
N CYS A 316 -8.69 -14.68 -13.64
CA CYS A 316 -9.18 -13.37 -14.03
C CYS A 316 -8.23 -12.23 -13.69
N GLY A 317 -8.45 -11.11 -14.38
CA GLY A 317 -7.82 -9.84 -14.09
C GLY A 317 -8.66 -8.95 -13.19
N TRP A 318 -8.12 -7.77 -12.90
CA TRP A 318 -8.73 -6.77 -12.03
C TRP A 318 -10.11 -6.30 -12.50
N LEU A 319 -10.36 -6.29 -13.81
CA LEU A 319 -11.65 -5.87 -14.37
C LEU A 319 -12.80 -6.74 -13.83
N ALA A 320 -12.61 -8.06 -13.81
CA ALA A 320 -13.62 -9.00 -13.30
C ALA A 320 -13.87 -8.83 -11.80
N VAL A 321 -12.82 -8.53 -11.03
CA VAL A 321 -12.93 -8.23 -9.60
C VAL A 321 -13.73 -6.96 -9.39
N LYS A 322 -13.46 -5.91 -10.17
CA LYS A 322 -14.20 -4.64 -10.11
C LYS A 322 -15.68 -4.85 -10.42
N GLU A 323 -16.00 -5.57 -11.49
CA GLU A 323 -17.38 -5.89 -11.85
C GLU A 323 -18.11 -6.70 -10.77
N ALA A 324 -17.42 -7.64 -10.12
CA ALA A 324 -18.01 -8.40 -9.02
C ALA A 324 -18.31 -7.50 -7.80
N LEU A 325 -17.39 -6.60 -7.47
CA LEU A 325 -17.55 -5.65 -6.35
C LEU A 325 -18.65 -4.62 -6.60
N GLU A 326 -18.77 -4.10 -7.83
CA GLU A 326 -19.84 -3.16 -8.23
C GLU A 326 -21.24 -3.78 -8.08
N ARG A 327 -21.37 -5.12 -8.17
CA ARG A 327 -22.65 -5.83 -7.95
C ARG A 327 -23.05 -5.92 -6.46
N TRP A 328 -22.20 -5.45 -5.54
CA TRP A 328 -22.45 -5.49 -4.10
C TRP A 328 -23.02 -4.18 -3.55
N GLU A 329 -22.97 -3.12 -4.35
CA GLU A 329 -23.63 -1.83 -4.11
C GLU A 329 -25.14 -1.92 -4.43
#